data_AF-A0A919ZYI0-F1
#
_entry.id   AF-A0A919ZYI0-F1
#
_cell.length_a   1.000
_cell.length_b   1.000
_cell.length_c   1.000
_cell.angle_alpha   90.00
_cell.angle_beta   90.00
_cell.angle_gamma   90.00
#
_symmetry.space_group_name_H-M   'P 1'
#
loop_
_entity.id
_entity.type
_entity.pdbx_description
1 polymer ?
#
loop_
_entity_poly.entity_id
_entity_poly.type
_entity_poly.pdbx_seq_one_letter_code
_entity_poly.pdbx_strand_id
1 'polypeptide(L)'
;MDNTAATNFNWSCKHTWKRSAKNTGWCLLGCAIGDFGTILFFQLTLIPFPVLGIMTLAIINGLITSIILETVVLMKQNLDFSKAFKTAMGMSFISMISMEIAMNSTDYFLTGGAILTWWVIPIMLLVGFLTPWPYNYWRLKKFGIACH
;
A
#
# COMPACT_ATOMS: atom_id res chain seq x y z
N MET A 1 15.46 20.12 -32.06
CA MET A 1 14.88 18.85 -32.55
C MET A 1 15.08 17.84 -31.45
N ASP A 2 13.98 17.48 -30.78
CA ASP A 2 13.96 16.81 -29.48
C ASP A 2 14.48 15.37 -29.52
N ASN A 3 15.51 15.12 -28.70
CA ASN A 3 16.00 13.78 -28.36
C ASN A 3 14.99 13.07 -27.44
N THR A 4 13.92 12.50 -28.01
CA THR A 4 13.10 11.51 -27.30
C THR A 4 13.69 10.12 -27.55
N ALA A 5 14.72 9.77 -26.78
CA ALA A 5 15.10 8.38 -26.62
C ALA A 5 13.89 7.63 -26.04
N ALA A 6 13.13 6.95 -26.89
CA ALA A 6 12.07 6.05 -26.49
C ALA A 6 12.68 4.96 -25.59
N THR A 7 12.60 5.15 -24.28
CA THR A 7 12.88 4.07 -23.33
C THR A 7 11.85 2.99 -23.62
N ASN A 8 12.29 1.87 -24.21
CA ASN A 8 11.42 0.75 -24.57
C ASN A 8 10.63 0.29 -23.33
N PHE A 9 9.39 0.77 -23.21
CA PHE A 9 8.51 0.46 -22.11
C PHE A 9 8.04 -0.99 -22.25
N ASN A 10 8.78 -1.90 -21.62
CA ASN A 10 8.55 -3.34 -21.70
C ASN A 10 8.03 -3.88 -20.36
N TRP A 11 6.80 -4.41 -20.35
CA TRP A 11 6.15 -5.06 -19.21
C TRP A 11 6.77 -6.40 -18.79
N SER A 12 7.69 -6.97 -19.56
CA SER A 12 8.29 -8.29 -19.28
C SER A 12 9.54 -8.24 -18.39
N CYS A 13 9.95 -7.05 -17.89
CA CYS A 13 11.15 -6.95 -17.06
C CYS A 13 10.93 -7.56 -15.67
N LYS A 14 11.42 -8.80 -15.47
CA LYS A 14 11.32 -9.55 -14.21
C LYS A 14 11.96 -8.82 -13.02
N HIS A 15 13.08 -8.14 -13.23
CA HIS A 15 13.78 -7.41 -12.17
C HIS A 15 12.92 -6.26 -11.61
N THR A 16 12.29 -5.48 -12.48
CA THR A 16 11.39 -4.38 -12.07
C THR A 16 10.15 -4.92 -11.36
N TRP A 17 9.58 -6.04 -11.80
CA TRP A 17 8.46 -6.70 -11.12
C TRP A 17 8.82 -7.19 -9.71
N LYS A 18 10.02 -7.76 -9.54
CA LYS A 18 10.50 -8.22 -8.23
C LYS A 18 10.72 -7.05 -7.27
N ARG A 19 11.24 -5.92 -7.77
CA ARG A 19 11.44 -4.70 -6.96
C ARG A 19 10.12 -4.02 -6.61
N SER A 20 9.19 -3.90 -7.57
CA SER A 20 7.86 -3.35 -7.31
C SER A 20 7.07 -4.21 -6.31
N ALA A 21 7.17 -5.54 -6.41
CA ALA A 21 6.53 -6.46 -5.48
C ALA A 21 7.04 -6.28 -4.05
N LYS A 22 8.36 -6.16 -3.85
CA LYS A 22 8.94 -5.91 -2.51
C LYS A 22 8.45 -4.59 -1.91
N ASN A 23 8.47 -3.50 -2.68
CA ASN A 23 8.00 -2.21 -2.19
C ASN A 23 6.51 -2.24 -1.85
N THR A 24 5.69 -2.85 -2.72
CA THR A 24 4.25 -3.03 -2.50
C THR A 24 3.98 -3.90 -1.28
N GLY A 25 4.79 -4.94 -1.05
CA GLY A 25 4.66 -5.80 0.13
C GLY A 25 4.97 -5.08 1.45
N TRP A 26 5.97 -4.20 1.48
CA TRP A 26 6.25 -3.39 2.67
C TRP A 26 5.13 -2.39 2.98
N CYS A 27 4.60 -1.74 1.95
CA CYS A 27 3.43 -0.87 2.06
C CYS A 27 2.22 -1.65 2.57
N LEU A 28 1.91 -2.81 1.97
CA LEU A 28 0.81 -3.68 2.39
C LEU A 28 0.93 -4.10 3.85
N LEU A 29 2.14 -4.48 4.27
CA LEU A 29 2.39 -4.86 5.65
C LEU A 29 2.08 -3.69 6.60
N GLY A 30 2.54 -2.48 6.29
CA GLY A 30 2.28 -1.30 7.08
C GLY A 30 0.79 -0.93 7.15
N CYS A 31 0.12 -0.90 5.99
CA CYS A 31 -1.31 -0.66 5.85
C CYS A 31 -2.13 -1.68 6.66
N ALA A 32 -1.89 -2.98 6.46
CA ALA A 32 -2.59 -4.06 7.15
C ALA A 32 -2.46 -3.99 8.67
N ILE A 33 -1.29 -3.59 9.21
CA ILE A 33 -1.12 -3.44 10.66
C ILE A 33 -2.07 -2.37 11.22
N GLY A 34 -2.21 -1.23 10.53
CA GLY A 34 -3.10 -0.14 10.96
C GLY A 34 -4.58 -0.49 10.76
N ASP A 35 -4.93 -1.08 9.62
CA ASP A 35 -6.29 -1.53 9.30
C ASP A 35 -6.76 -2.58 10.32
N PHE A 36 -5.96 -3.63 10.54
CA PHE A 36 -6.30 -4.70 11.49
C PHE A 36 -6.33 -4.19 12.93
N GLY A 37 -5.37 -3.33 13.31
CA GLY A 37 -5.35 -2.74 14.64
C GLY A 37 -6.61 -1.93 14.92
N THR A 38 -7.08 -1.16 13.93
CA THR A 38 -8.29 -0.33 14.07
C THR A 38 -9.54 -1.19 14.14
N ILE A 39 -9.72 -2.12 13.18
CA ILE A 39 -10.90 -3.00 13.13
C ILE A 39 -10.96 -3.88 14.38
N LEU A 40 -9.84 -4.51 14.77
CA LEU A 40 -9.77 -5.35 15.96
C LEU A 40 -10.06 -4.56 17.25
N PHE A 41 -9.57 -3.33 17.36
CA PHE A 41 -9.87 -2.47 18.51
C PHE A 41 -11.38 -2.22 18.67
N PHE A 42 -12.07 -1.88 17.58
CA PHE A 42 -13.52 -1.69 17.62
C PHE A 42 -14.29 -3.00 17.87
N GLN A 43 -13.79 -4.13 17.35
CA GLN A 43 -14.37 -5.44 17.62
C GLN A 43 -14.24 -5.86 19.09
N LEU A 44 -13.10 -5.59 19.73
CA LEU A 44 -12.87 -5.96 21.14
C LEU A 44 -13.58 -5.03 22.12
N THR A 45 -13.65 -3.74 21.81
CA THR A 45 -14.28 -2.73 22.69
C THR A 45 -15.80 -2.68 22.57
N LEU A 46 -16.38 -3.31 21.53
CA LEU A 46 -17.83 -3.36 21.26
C LEU A 46 -18.51 -1.98 21.25
N ILE A 47 -17.76 -0.93 20.91
CA ILE A 47 -18.28 0.43 20.82
C ILE A 47 -19.21 0.51 19.59
N PRO A 48 -20.47 0.95 19.74
CA PRO A 48 -21.37 1.12 18.62
C PRO A 48 -20.92 2.35 17.79
N PHE A 49 -20.04 2.11 16.83
CA PHE A 49 -19.54 3.11 15.89
C PHE A 49 -20.00 2.78 14.47
N PRO A 50 -20.38 3.77 13.63
CA PRO A 50 -20.78 3.50 12.26
C PRO A 50 -19.65 2.84 11.47
N VAL A 51 -19.98 1.82 10.68
CA VAL A 51 -19.02 1.05 9.86
C VAL A 51 -18.16 1.96 8.98
N LEU A 52 -18.77 2.95 8.33
CA LEU A 52 -18.07 3.96 7.53
C LEU A 52 -17.01 4.74 8.34
N GLY A 53 -17.29 5.00 9.61
CA GLY A 53 -16.35 5.65 10.52
C GLY A 53 -15.17 4.75 10.87
N ILE A 54 -15.43 3.47 11.15
CA ILE A 54 -14.37 2.47 11.41
C ILE A 54 -13.45 2.36 10.19
N MET A 55 -14.02 2.19 9.00
CA MET A 55 -13.24 2.10 7.75
C MET A 55 -12.41 3.36 7.50
N THR A 56 -12.98 4.55 7.73
CA THR A 56 -12.23 5.80 7.54
C THR A 56 -11.05 5.90 8.51
N LEU A 57 -11.25 5.51 9.78
CA LEU A 57 -10.18 5.47 10.77
C LEU A 57 -9.13 4.41 10.43
N ALA A 58 -9.57 3.26 9.91
CA ALA A 58 -8.71 2.17 9.50
C ALA A 58 -7.78 2.61 8.36
N ILE A 59 -8.33 3.28 7.33
CA ILE A 59 -7.55 3.90 6.24
C ILE A 59 -6.55 4.91 6.80
N ILE A 60 -6.98 5.85 7.66
CA ILE A 60 -6.07 6.89 8.20
C ILE A 60 -4.92 6.24 8.99
N ASN A 61 -5.23 5.28 9.86
CA ASN A 61 -4.23 4.60 10.68
C ASN A 61 -3.31 3.72 9.83
N GLY A 62 -3.84 3.01 8.84
CA GLY A 62 -3.09 2.20 7.88
C GLY A 62 -2.11 3.04 7.04
N LEU A 63 -2.55 4.21 6.57
CA LEU A 63 -1.67 5.18 5.89
C LEU A 63 -0.55 5.66 6.82
N ILE A 64 -0.85 6.02 8.06
CA ILE A 64 0.14 6.49 9.03
C ILE A 64 1.18 5.41 9.32
N THR A 65 0.74 4.18 9.63
CA THR A 65 1.65 3.06 9.92
C THR A 65 2.50 2.70 8.71
N SER A 66 1.92 2.72 7.51
CA SER A 66 2.64 2.50 6.25
C SER A 66 3.71 3.55 5.98
N ILE A 67 3.38 4.84 6.09
CA ILE A 67 4.33 5.94 5.88
C ILE A 67 5.48 5.86 6.88
N ILE A 68 5.20 5.56 8.16
CA ILE A 68 6.23 5.38 9.18
C ILE A 68 7.14 4.21 8.81
N LEU A 69 6.56 3.06 8.45
CA LEU A 69 7.32 1.86 8.13
C LEU A 69 8.19 2.05 6.88
N GLU A 70 7.63 2.60 5.79
CA GLU A 70 8.39 2.93 4.58
C GLU A 70 9.50 3.94 4.87
N THR A 71 9.22 4.98 5.67
CA THR A 71 10.24 5.97 6.04
C THR A 71 11.39 5.33 6.80
N VAL A 72 11.10 4.46 7.79
CA VAL A 72 12.13 3.74 8.57
C VAL A 72 12.94 2.80 7.69
N VAL A 73 12.30 2.07 6.77
CA VAL A 73 12.98 1.17 5.83
C VAL A 73 13.90 1.95 4.89
N LEU A 74 13.44 3.09 4.37
CA LEU A 74 14.23 3.96 3.49
C LEU A 74 15.40 4.62 4.23
N MET A 75 15.22 5.02 5.49
CA MET A 75 16.31 5.52 6.33
C MET A 75 17.40 4.47 6.54
N LYS A 76 17.02 3.19 6.74
CA LYS A 76 17.98 2.08 6.80
C LYS A 76 18.74 1.84 5.48
N GLN A 77 18.27 2.40 4.37
CA GLN A 77 18.93 2.35 3.07
C GLN A 77 19.84 3.57 2.80
N ASN A 78 20.29 4.28 3.85
CA ASN A 78 21.13 5.48 3.78
C ASN A 78 20.47 6.71 3.14
N LEU A 79 19.14 6.86 3.26
CA LEU A 79 18.45 8.10 2.91
C LEU A 79 18.25 8.99 4.13
N ASP A 80 18.55 10.29 3.99
CA ASP A 80 18.23 11.29 5.02
C ASP A 80 16.72 11.30 5.33
N PHE A 81 16.34 11.54 6.59
CA PHE A 81 14.95 11.53 7.04
C PHE A 81 14.00 12.35 6.13
N SER A 82 14.38 13.58 5.77
CA SER A 82 13.57 14.46 4.91
C SER A 82 13.36 13.87 3.50
N LYS A 83 14.40 13.21 2.95
CA LYS A 83 14.33 12.55 1.63
C LYS A 83 13.52 11.27 1.72
N ALA A 84 13.71 10.47 2.77
CA ALA A 84 12.96 9.24 3.01
C ALA A 84 11.45 9.52 3.15
N PHE A 85 11.07 10.50 3.96
CA PHE A 85 9.67 10.90 4.16
C PHE A 85 9.03 11.45 2.87
N LYS A 86 9.72 12.36 2.17
CA LYS A 86 9.26 12.85 0.86
C LYS A 86 9.12 11.73 -0.16
N THR A 87 9.99 10.71 -0.10
CA THR A 87 9.93 9.55 -0.98
C THR A 87 8.74 8.65 -0.63
N ALA A 88 8.52 8.35 0.65
CA ALA A 88 7.36 7.58 1.11
C ALA A 88 6.04 8.24 0.69
N MET A 89 5.90 9.56 0.91
CA MET A 89 4.71 10.30 0.47
C MET A 89 4.62 10.46 -1.06
N GLY A 90 5.72 10.71 -1.76
CA GLY A 90 5.69 11.02 -3.20
C GLY A 90 5.61 9.78 -4.11
N MET A 91 6.19 8.66 -3.69
CA MET A 91 6.27 7.44 -4.49
C MET A 91 5.14 6.44 -4.27
N SER A 92 4.45 6.49 -3.13
CA SER A 92 3.50 5.43 -2.78
C SER A 92 2.12 5.93 -2.36
N PHE A 93 1.86 7.22 -2.19
CA PHE A 93 0.60 7.67 -1.56
C PHE A 93 -0.68 7.30 -2.32
N ILE A 94 -0.69 7.43 -3.66
CA ILE A 94 -1.83 6.99 -4.50
C ILE A 94 -2.02 5.46 -4.41
N SER A 95 -0.91 4.72 -4.42
CA SER A 95 -0.89 3.26 -4.28
C SER A 95 -1.40 2.82 -2.91
N MET A 96 -1.02 3.53 -1.86
CA MET A 96 -1.50 3.29 -0.49
C MET A 96 -3.01 3.53 -0.40
N ILE A 97 -3.51 4.67 -0.86
CA ILE A 97 -4.95 4.96 -0.81
C ILE A 97 -5.75 3.92 -1.60
N SER A 98 -5.31 3.58 -2.81
CA SER A 98 -5.99 2.57 -3.63
C SER A 98 -5.98 1.17 -2.99
N MET A 99 -4.88 0.79 -2.34
CA MET A 99 -4.78 -0.43 -1.55
C MET A 99 -5.77 -0.43 -0.38
N GLU A 100 -5.79 0.62 0.43
CA GLU A 100 -6.64 0.74 1.62
C GLU A 100 -8.14 0.71 1.26
N ILE A 101 -8.52 1.42 0.19
CA ILE A 101 -9.89 1.39 -0.33
C ILE A 101 -10.25 -0.02 -0.79
N ALA A 102 -9.34 -0.71 -1.48
CA ALA A 102 -9.59 -2.06 -1.99
C ALA A 102 -9.72 -3.08 -0.85
N MET A 103 -8.86 -3.00 0.17
CA MET A 103 -8.93 -3.87 1.36
C MET A 103 -10.22 -3.64 2.14
N ASN A 104 -10.53 -2.39 2.48
CA ASN A 104 -11.75 -2.04 3.20
C ASN A 104 -13.02 -2.38 2.40
N SER A 105 -13.02 -2.17 1.09
CA SER A 105 -14.15 -2.57 0.23
C SER A 105 -14.32 -4.09 0.22
N THR A 106 -13.22 -4.84 0.10
CA THR A 106 -13.24 -6.31 0.11
C THR A 106 -13.79 -6.86 1.43
N ASP A 107 -13.39 -6.27 2.56
CA ASP A 107 -13.94 -6.64 3.87
C ASP A 107 -15.44 -6.38 3.94
N TYR A 108 -15.88 -5.18 3.54
CA TYR A 108 -17.29 -4.80 3.51
C TYR A 108 -18.14 -5.74 2.63
N PHE A 109 -17.66 -6.07 1.43
CA PHE A 109 -18.39 -6.97 0.51
C PHE A 109 -18.47 -8.41 1.01
N LEU A 110 -17.46 -8.90 1.74
CA LEU A 110 -17.40 -10.30 2.18
C LEU A 110 -18.03 -10.54 3.54
N THR A 111 -18.00 -9.56 4.45
CA THR A 111 -18.50 -9.70 5.83
C THR A 111 -19.76 -8.87 6.11
N GLY A 112 -20.12 -7.95 5.21
CA GLY A 112 -21.26 -7.04 5.40
C GLY A 112 -20.98 -5.89 6.38
N GLY A 113 -19.73 -5.74 6.85
CA GLY A 113 -19.32 -4.73 7.83
C GLY A 113 -17.79 -4.58 7.90
N ALA A 114 -17.31 -3.93 8.96
CA ALA A 114 -15.88 -3.88 9.30
C ALA A 114 -15.57 -4.97 10.32
N ILE A 115 -15.48 -6.22 9.87
CA ILE A 115 -15.37 -7.40 10.74
C ILE A 115 -14.21 -8.25 10.25
N LEU A 116 -13.12 -8.28 11.01
CA LEU A 116 -12.00 -9.15 10.70
C LEU A 116 -12.40 -10.62 10.91
N THR A 117 -12.45 -11.40 9.82
CA THR A 117 -12.64 -12.85 9.87
C THR A 117 -11.44 -13.57 9.27
N TRP A 118 -11.10 -14.74 9.82
CA TRP A 118 -9.86 -15.44 9.48
C TRP A 118 -9.74 -15.80 7.99
N TRP A 119 -10.86 -16.10 7.33
CA TRP A 119 -10.87 -16.47 5.90
C TRP A 119 -10.85 -15.26 4.96
N VAL A 120 -11.33 -14.09 5.40
CA VAL A 120 -11.32 -12.86 4.60
C VAL A 120 -9.95 -12.22 4.56
N ILE A 121 -9.18 -12.31 5.65
CA ILE A 121 -7.81 -11.75 5.76
C ILE A 121 -6.92 -12.04 4.53
N PRO A 122 -6.71 -13.31 4.12
CA PRO A 122 -5.85 -13.58 2.96
C PRO A 122 -6.39 -13.01 1.64
N ILE A 123 -7.72 -12.95 1.48
CA ILE A 123 -8.36 -12.41 0.27
C ILE A 123 -8.19 -10.89 0.22
N MET A 124 -8.47 -10.20 1.33
CA MET A 124 -8.30 -8.75 1.46
C MET A 124 -6.85 -8.34 1.18
N LEU A 125 -5.87 -9.04 1.78
CA LEU A 125 -4.45 -8.74 1.58
C LEU A 125 -4.02 -8.97 0.13
N LEU A 126 -4.55 -10.01 -0.52
CA LEU A 126 -4.27 -10.30 -1.92
C LEU A 126 -4.83 -9.21 -2.84
N VAL A 127 -6.08 -8.78 -2.62
CA VAL A 127 -6.69 -7.69 -3.39
C VAL A 127 -5.95 -6.37 -3.14
N GLY A 128 -5.60 -6.09 -1.89
CA GLY A 128 -4.79 -4.94 -1.49
C GLY A 128 -3.41 -4.94 -2.17
N PHE A 129 -2.79 -6.11 -2.34
CA PHE A 129 -1.52 -6.22 -3.05
C PHE A 129 -1.66 -6.02 -4.56
N LEU A 130 -2.64 -6.70 -5.19
CA LEU A 130 -2.81 -6.68 -6.64
C LEU A 130 -3.22 -5.31 -7.18
N THR A 131 -3.97 -4.53 -6.41
CA THR A 131 -4.49 -3.21 -6.83
C THR A 131 -3.38 -2.22 -7.20
N PRO A 132 -2.40 -1.91 -6.33
CA PRO A 132 -1.32 -0.98 -6.63
C PRO A 132 -0.14 -1.59 -7.39
N TRP A 133 -0.02 -2.92 -7.46
CA TRP A 133 1.19 -3.57 -7.98
C TRP A 133 1.53 -3.22 -9.45
N PRO A 134 0.57 -3.22 -10.40
CA PRO A 134 0.81 -2.78 -11.78
C PRO A 134 1.18 -1.29 -11.88
N TYR A 135 0.56 -0.45 -11.05
CA TYR A 135 0.85 0.99 -11.00
C TYR A 135 2.28 1.24 -10.49
N ASN A 136 2.70 0.53 -9.44
CA ASN A 136 4.06 0.60 -8.90
C ASN A 136 5.10 0.13 -9.92
N TYR A 137 4.78 -0.89 -10.72
CA TYR A 137 5.64 -1.31 -11.84
C TYR A 137 5.79 -0.21 -12.90
N TRP A 138 4.68 0.32 -13.40
CA TRP A 138 4.66 1.38 -14.41
C TRP A 138 5.46 2.60 -13.96
N ARG A 139 5.30 2.99 -12.69
CA ARG A 139 6.04 4.10 -12.08
C ARG A 139 7.55 3.85 -12.13
N LEU A 140 8.03 2.69 -11.65
CA LEU A 140 9.47 2.37 -11.65
C LEU A 140 10.09 2.40 -13.05
N LYS A 141 9.34 1.98 -14.07
CA LYS A 141 9.75 2.07 -15.48
C LYS A 141 9.81 3.50 -15.98
N LYS A 142 8.79 4.31 -15.70
CA LYS A 142 8.71 5.72 -16.13
C LYS A 142 9.88 6.56 -15.58
N PHE A 143 10.29 6.32 -14.34
CA PHE A 143 11.40 7.05 -13.70
C PHE A 143 12.78 6.40 -13.91
N GLY A 144 12.89 5.30 -14.67
CA GLY A 144 14.18 4.68 -15.02
C GLY A 144 14.93 4.02 -13.86
N ILE A 145 14.28 3.79 -12.71
CA ILE A 145 14.96 3.38 -11.45
C ILE A 145 15.38 1.89 -11.45
N ALA A 146 14.95 1.10 -12.45
CA ALA A 146 15.11 -0.37 -12.41
C ALA A 146 15.42 -1.06 -13.74
N CYS A 147 15.73 -0.32 -14.82
CA CYS A 147 16.18 -0.90 -16.08
C CYS A 147 17.61 -0.46 -16.39
N HIS A 148 18.55 -1.21 -15.85
CA HIS A 148 19.89 -1.38 -16.38
C HIS A 148 20.09 -2.87 -16.63
#